data_AF-A0AAN8IKT2-F1
#
_entry.id   AF-A0AAN8IKT2-F1
#
_cell.length_a   1.000
_cell.length_b   1.000
_cell.length_c   1.000
_cell.angle_alpha   90.00
_cell.angle_beta   90.00
_cell.angle_gamma   90.00
#
_symmetry.space_group_name_H-M   'P 1'
#
loop_
_entity.id
_entity.type
_entity.pdbx_description
1 polymer ?
#
loop_
_entity_poly.entity_id
_entity_poly.type
_entity_poly.pdbx_seq_one_letter_code
_entity_poly.pdbx_strand_id
1 'polypeptide(L)'
;MISQPDYNKTASAISATAYWFYELKRFGVPVDNVMTIKVFNRRVAHYTQVVWQRSDRIGCAVNWCTDSSVKMTFAGCQYREAGNNLNGYIYETGTSPCTNDTDC
;
A
#
# COMPACT_ATOMS: atom_id res chain seq x y z
N MET A 1 -3.99 -10.73 2.23
CA MET A 1 -3.50 -11.53 3.37
C MET A 1 -3.17 -12.93 2.89
N ILE A 2 -2.03 -13.46 3.31
CA ILE A 2 -1.65 -14.84 3.04
C ILE A 2 -2.23 -15.67 4.17
N SER A 3 -3.24 -16.48 3.91
CA SER A 3 -3.92 -17.28 4.94
C SER A 3 -3.14 -18.54 5.31
N GLN A 4 -1.82 -18.56 5.05
CA GLN A 4 -0.97 -19.72 5.30
C GLN A 4 -0.30 -19.57 6.68
N PRO A 5 -0.50 -20.52 7.60
CA PRO A 5 0.24 -20.55 8.85
C PRO A 5 1.73 -20.82 8.60
N ASP A 6 2.59 -20.29 9.48
CA ASP A 6 4.04 -20.55 9.50
C ASP A 6 4.74 -20.30 8.15
N TYR A 7 4.22 -19.38 7.34
CA TYR A 7 4.77 -19.04 6.03
C TYR A 7 6.06 -18.24 6.21
N ASN A 8 7.04 -18.44 5.32
CA ASN A 8 8.33 -17.74 5.41
C ASN A 8 8.12 -16.23 5.48
N LYS A 9 8.74 -15.56 6.46
CA LYS A 9 8.48 -14.14 6.75
C LYS A 9 8.93 -13.22 5.62
N THR A 10 10.09 -13.48 5.01
CA THR A 10 10.58 -12.70 3.86
C THR A 10 9.68 -12.89 2.64
N ALA A 11 9.28 -14.13 2.34
CA ALA A 11 8.35 -14.41 1.25
C ALA A 11 6.95 -13.78 1.49
N SER A 12 6.53 -13.74 2.76
CA SER A 12 5.30 -13.06 3.18
C SER A 12 5.36 -11.56 2.91
N ALA A 13 6.48 -10.92 3.22
CA ALA A 13 6.69 -9.50 2.97
C ALA A 13 6.62 -9.19 1.47
N ILE A 14 7.33 -9.95 0.63
CA ILE A 14 7.32 -9.82 -0.83
C ILE A 14 5.90 -9.99 -1.39
N SER A 15 5.22 -11.05 -0.96
CA SER A 15 3.87 -11.34 -1.44
C SER A 15 2.87 -10.27 -0.98
N ALA A 16 2.94 -9.80 0.26
CA ALA A 16 2.05 -8.77 0.78
C ALA A 16 2.20 -7.45 0.02
N THR A 17 3.42 -6.96 -0.18
CA THR A 17 3.68 -5.72 -0.93
C THR A 17 3.26 -5.85 -2.40
N ALA A 18 3.53 -6.99 -3.02
CA ALA A 18 3.06 -7.28 -4.37
C ALA A 18 1.53 -7.26 -4.46
N TYR A 19 0.82 -7.87 -3.50
CA TYR A 19 -0.65 -7.87 -3.46
C TYR A 19 -1.24 -6.47 -3.26
N TRP A 20 -0.66 -5.67 -2.36
CA TRP A 20 -1.09 -4.29 -2.14
C TRP A 20 -0.93 -3.46 -3.41
N PHE A 21 0.21 -3.57 -4.08
CA PHE A 21 0.48 -2.82 -5.31
C PHE A 21 -0.38 -3.31 -6.49
N TYR A 22 -0.68 -4.61 -6.54
CA TYR A 22 -1.49 -5.22 -7.61
C TYR A 22 -2.93 -4.67 -7.69
N GLU A 23 -3.43 -4.02 -6.63
CA GLU A 23 -4.74 -3.37 -6.65
C GLU A 23 -4.88 -2.35 -7.78
N LEU A 24 -3.80 -1.63 -8.14
CA LEU A 24 -3.81 -0.71 -9.28
C LEU A 24 -4.20 -1.44 -10.57
N LYS A 25 -3.52 -2.55 -10.86
CA LYS A 25 -3.78 -3.36 -12.07
C LYS A 25 -5.18 -3.98 -12.04
N ARG A 26 -5.68 -4.35 -10.86
CA ARG A 26 -6.96 -5.07 -10.71
C ARG A 26 -8.18 -4.16 -10.72
N PHE A 27 -8.10 -2.99 -10.10
CA PHE A 27 -9.25 -2.11 -9.84
C PHE A 27 -9.12 -0.71 -10.46
N GLY A 28 -7.88 -0.27 -10.73
CA GLY A 28 -7.60 1.00 -11.38
C GLY A 28 -7.81 2.23 -10.49
N VAL A 29 -7.03 3.28 -10.77
CA VAL A 29 -7.17 4.62 -10.20
C VAL A 29 -7.47 5.59 -11.35
N PRO A 30 -8.33 6.61 -11.15
CA PRO A 30 -8.65 7.58 -12.19
C PRO A 30 -7.44 8.43 -12.58
N VAL A 31 -7.50 9.02 -13.79
CA VAL A 31 -6.42 9.85 -14.36
C VAL A 31 -6.16 11.12 -13.55
N ASP A 32 -7.19 11.67 -12.87
CA ASP A 32 -7.05 12.84 -11.99
C ASP A 32 -6.29 12.53 -10.68
N ASN A 33 -6.06 11.24 -10.38
CA ASN A 33 -5.31 10.74 -9.24
C ASN A 33 -5.82 11.23 -7.87
N VAL A 34 -7.13 11.54 -7.77
CA VAL A 34 -7.75 12.03 -6.53
C VAL A 34 -8.42 10.89 -5.75
N MET A 35 -8.13 10.81 -4.45
CA MET A 35 -8.76 9.87 -3.52
C MET A 35 -10.18 10.31 -3.15
N THR A 36 -11.12 10.17 -4.08
CA THR A 36 -12.55 10.38 -3.78
C THR A 36 -13.12 9.18 -3.01
N ILE A 37 -14.28 9.35 -2.38
CA ILE A 37 -14.98 8.23 -1.72
C ILE A 37 -15.31 7.08 -2.71
N LYS A 38 -15.57 7.41 -3.98
CA LYS A 38 -15.79 6.41 -5.04
C LYS A 38 -14.52 5.62 -5.30
N VAL A 39 -13.35 6.26 -5.29
CA VAL A 39 -12.05 5.60 -5.47
C VAL A 39 -11.71 4.73 -4.27
N PHE A 40 -11.84 5.26 -3.06
CA PHE A 40 -11.61 4.50 -1.82
C PHE A 40 -12.41 3.17 -1.80
N ASN A 41 -13.69 3.24 -2.19
CA ASN A 41 -14.58 2.08 -2.25
C ASN A 41 -14.25 1.06 -3.36
N ARG A 42 -13.32 1.35 -4.28
CA ARG A 42 -12.85 0.40 -5.32
C ARG A 42 -11.88 -0.64 -4.80
N ARG A 43 -11.50 -0.61 -3.51
CA ARG A 43 -10.52 -1.52 -2.91
C ARG A 43 -9.10 -1.31 -3.47
N VAL A 44 -8.71 -0.03 -3.60
CA VAL A 44 -7.35 0.40 -3.98
C VAL A 44 -6.58 1.02 -2.81
N ALA A 45 -7.14 1.00 -1.61
CA ALA A 45 -6.61 1.70 -0.44
C ALA A 45 -5.24 1.19 0.01
N HIS A 46 -4.88 -0.06 -0.28
CA HIS A 46 -3.51 -0.54 0.02
C HIS A 46 -2.53 0.01 -1.01
N TYR A 47 -2.86 -0.07 -2.30
CA TYR A 47 -2.05 0.54 -3.35
C TYR A 47 -1.81 2.02 -3.07
N THR A 48 -2.88 2.79 -2.86
CA THR A 48 -2.78 4.24 -2.71
C THR A 48 -2.01 4.65 -1.47
N GLN A 49 -2.03 3.87 -0.39
CA GLN A 49 -1.16 4.11 0.75
C GLN A 49 0.32 3.80 0.46
N VAL A 50 0.61 2.74 -0.31
CA VAL A 50 1.99 2.41 -0.73
C VAL A 50 2.62 3.54 -1.54
N VAL A 51 1.83 4.18 -2.41
CA VAL A 51 2.32 5.25 -3.32
C VAL A 51 1.91 6.67 -2.88
N TRP A 52 1.53 6.84 -1.62
CA TRP A 52 1.07 8.14 -1.13
C TRP A 52 2.24 9.10 -1.01
N GLN A 53 2.22 10.22 -1.75
CA GLN A 53 3.41 11.09 -1.91
C GLN A 53 3.99 11.62 -0.59
N ARG A 54 3.15 11.84 0.43
CA ARG A 54 3.60 12.38 1.72
C ARG A 54 4.04 11.32 2.72
N SER A 55 3.88 10.04 2.41
CA SER A 55 4.26 8.94 3.30
C SER A 55 5.74 8.59 3.14
N ASP A 56 6.61 9.41 3.74
CA ASP A 56 8.08 9.34 3.61
C ASP A 56 8.76 8.30 4.51
N ARG A 57 8.04 7.75 5.49
CA ARG A 57 8.57 6.76 6.45
C ARG A 57 7.61 5.60 6.62
N ILE A 58 8.17 4.40 6.64
CA ILE A 58 7.44 3.14 6.74
C ILE A 58 8.07 2.25 7.81
N GLY A 59 7.21 1.53 8.54
CA GLY A 59 7.61 0.45 9.44
C GLY A 59 6.74 -0.78 9.19
N CYS A 60 7.35 -1.95 9.05
CA CYS A 60 6.64 -3.19 8.73
C CYS A 60 6.96 -4.29 9.74
N ALA A 61 6.01 -5.21 9.93
CA ALA A 61 6.20 -6.41 10.71
C ALA A 61 5.56 -7.61 10.01
N VAL A 62 6.20 -8.77 10.16
CA VAL A 62 5.66 -10.06 9.76
C VAL A 62 5.70 -11.01 10.96
N ASN A 63 4.55 -11.58 11.30
CA ASN A 63 4.43 -12.45 12.44
C ASN A 63 3.59 -13.69 12.16
N TRP A 64 3.93 -14.79 12.84
CA TRP A 64 3.11 -15.99 12.86
C TRP A 64 2.09 -15.85 13.99
N CYS A 65 0.82 -15.84 13.64
CA CYS A 65 -0.29 -15.79 14.59
C CYS A 65 -0.72 -17.23 14.87
N THR A 66 -0.15 -17.81 15.93
CA THR A 66 -0.33 -19.22 16.30
C THR A 66 -1.38 -19.44 17.39
N ASP A 67 -1.71 -18.37 18.14
CA ASP A 67 -2.63 -18.39 19.30
C ASP A 67 -4.07 -17.96 18.94
N SER A 68 -4.32 -17.60 17.68
CA SER A 68 -5.66 -17.22 17.21
C SER A 68 -6.47 -18.46 16.78
N SER A 69 -7.80 -18.39 16.93
CA SER A 69 -8.76 -19.37 16.39
C SER A 69 -8.63 -19.60 14.87
N VAL A 70 -7.90 -18.72 14.18
CA VAL A 70 -7.40 -18.88 12.82
C VAL A 70 -5.89 -18.74 12.84
N LYS A 71 -5.14 -19.82 12.56
CA LYS A 71 -3.68 -19.75 12.40
C LYS A 71 -3.34 -19.07 11.07
N MET A 72 -2.48 -18.06 11.09
CA MET A 72 -2.08 -17.34 9.88
C MET A 72 -0.70 -16.70 10.00
N THR A 73 -0.12 -16.31 8.87
CA THR A 73 1.02 -15.40 8.84
C THR A 73 0.52 -14.00 8.52
N PHE A 74 0.67 -13.08 9.46
CA PHE A 74 0.25 -11.69 9.30
C PHE A 74 1.43 -10.83 8.86
N ALA A 75 1.25 -10.08 7.77
CA ALA A 75 2.19 -9.07 7.30
C ALA A 75 1.45 -7.71 7.26
N GLY A 76 2.03 -6.71 7.92
CA GLY A 76 1.45 -5.37 7.98
C GLY A 76 2.54 -4.30 7.97
N CYS A 77 2.20 -3.15 7.40
CA CYS A 77 3.03 -1.95 7.44
C CYS A 77 2.21 -0.77 7.93
N GLN A 78 2.88 0.14 8.63
CA GLN A 78 2.35 1.44 9.00
C GLN A 78 3.22 2.52 8.34
N TYR A 79 2.57 3.64 8.03
CA TYR A 79 3.17 4.78 7.36
C TYR A 79 3.08 5.98 8.31
N ARG A 80 4.16 6.74 8.46
CA ARG A 80 4.21 7.86 9.42
C ARG A 80 3.13 8.88 9.13
N GLU A 81 3.08 9.37 7.89
CA GLU A 81 1.97 10.19 7.44
C GLU A 81 0.92 9.27 6.85
N ALA A 82 -0.28 9.30 7.44
CA ALA A 82 -1.40 8.56 6.93
C ALA A 82 -1.81 9.09 5.56
N GLY A 83 -1.88 8.19 4.59
CA GLY A 83 -2.40 8.46 3.26
C GLY A 83 -3.91 8.27 3.21
N ASN A 84 -4.43 8.06 2.00
CA ASN A 84 -5.85 7.79 1.74
C ASN A 84 -6.80 8.88 2.27
N ASN A 85 -6.31 10.11 2.40
CA ASN A 85 -7.12 11.24 2.81
C ASN A 85 -8.14 11.56 1.71
N LEU A 86 -9.42 11.65 2.09
CA LEU A 86 -10.48 11.94 1.13
C LEU A 86 -10.24 13.30 0.47
N ASN A 87 -10.43 13.35 -0.85
CA ASN A 87 -10.17 14.48 -1.73
C ASN A 87 -8.69 14.91 -1.82
N GLY A 88 -7.76 14.13 -1.24
CA GLY A 88 -6.33 14.31 -1.45
C GLY A 88 -5.86 13.69 -2.76
N TYR A 89 -4.83 14.29 -3.36
CA TYR A 89 -4.07 13.64 -4.43
C TYR A 89 -3.28 12.47 -3.84
N ILE A 90 -3.32 11.32 -4.51
CA ILE A 90 -2.49 10.16 -4.14
C ILE A 90 -1.02 10.56 -4.29
N TYR A 91 -0.69 11.16 -5.43
CA TYR A 91 0.53 11.91 -5.69
C TYR A 91 0.24 13.00 -6.72
N GLU A 92 1.05 14.06 -6.71
CA GLU A 92 1.00 15.10 -7.74
C GLU A 92 1.38 14.52 -9.11
N THR A 93 0.55 14.77 -10.12
CA THR A 93 0.84 14.34 -11.50
C THR A 93 1.71 15.36 -12.19
N GLY A 94 2.70 14.89 -12.96
CA GLY A 94 3.64 15.74 -13.69
C GLY A 94 3.95 15.20 -15.08
N THR A 95 4.55 16.02 -15.93
CA THR A 95 4.94 15.65 -17.30
C THR A 95 6.25 14.88 -17.35
N SER A 96 7.10 14.99 -16.34
CA SER A 96 8.38 14.30 -16.22
C SER A 96 8.68 13.98 -14.76
N PRO A 97 9.31 12.82 -14.45
CA PRO A 97 9.88 12.57 -13.13
C PRO A 97 11.07 13.52 -12.88
N CYS A 98 11.51 13.62 -11.62
CA CYS A 98 12.76 14.29 -11.33
C CYS A 98 13.93 13.61 -12.05
N THR A 99 14.84 14.41 -12.63
CA THR A 99 16.04 13.92 -13.33
C THR A 99 17.29 14.10 -12.49
N ASN A 100 17.25 15.01 -11.52
CA ASN A 100 18.34 15.37 -10.63
C ASN A 100 17.79 15.53 -9.19
N ASP A 101 18.67 15.41 -8.18
CA ASP A 101 18.31 15.57 -6.75
C ASP A 101 17.79 16.96 -6.37
N THR A 102 17.85 17.95 -7.26
CA THR A 102 17.27 19.29 -7.03
C THR A 102 15.81 19.38 -7.46
N ASP A 103 15.34 18.40 -8.23
CA ASP A 103 13.99 18.36 -8.80
C ASP A 103 13.03 17.54 -7.90
N CYS A 104 13.58 16.83 -6.90
CA CYS A 104 12.89 16.15 -5.80
C CYS A 104 13.52 16.54 -4.45
#